data_AF-A0A5Q4GZX8-F1
#
_entry.id   AF-A0A5Q4GZX8-F1
#
_cell.length_a   1.000
_cell.length_b   1.000
_cell.length_c   1.000
_cell.angle_alpha   90.00
_cell.angle_beta   90.00
_cell.angle_gamma   90.00
#
_symmetry.space_group_name_H-M   'P 1'
#
loop_
_entity.id
_entity.type
_entity.pdbx_description
1 polymer ?
#
loop_
_entity_poly.entity_id
_entity_poly.type
_entity_poly.pdbx_seq_one_letter_code
_entity_poly.pdbx_strand_id
1 'polypeptide(L)'
;MNVLKTATIAMMIAAVFSGSAVAQQASPESVYLFSYFRGNGETGLHLASSHDGLRWTALKNNQSFLTPEIGSKLMRDPSIVQGPDGTFHMVWTTGWWDNGIGVAHSKDLINWSEQTFLPVMKHEPAAKNCWAPEIYYDEQTATYLICWATTIPGRFPETEHPDDDHNHRMYYVATKDFQTYTDTALFYEPGFNVIDTFIIRDAKNDRYAMFLKNETKAPRAEKNIRVAFSENAAGPYGPASEPITGDYWAEGPAALKVGQRWIVYFDKYTEGRYGAVASSDLETWHDISDQVHFPRGTRHGTAFEVDPSVLEKLNAVPSN
;
A
#
# COMPACT_ATOMS: atom_id res chain seq x y z
N MET A 1 -19.21 -87.66 42.71
CA MET A 1 -18.98 -86.21 42.84
C MET A 1 -18.17 -85.76 41.64
N ASN A 2 -18.86 -85.31 40.59
CA ASN A 2 -18.28 -84.74 39.38
C ASN A 2 -18.13 -83.23 39.56
N VAL A 3 -16.93 -82.69 39.33
CA VAL A 3 -16.73 -81.26 39.13
C VAL A 3 -15.99 -81.07 37.81
N LEU A 4 -16.74 -80.67 36.77
CA LEU A 4 -16.22 -80.18 35.51
C LEU A 4 -15.52 -78.83 35.74
N LYS A 5 -14.30 -78.68 35.22
CA LYS A 5 -13.63 -77.38 35.09
C LYS A 5 -14.04 -76.74 33.76
N THR A 6 -14.69 -75.59 33.81
CA THR A 6 -14.92 -74.71 32.66
C THR A 6 -13.66 -73.89 32.37
N ALA A 7 -13.20 -73.94 31.12
CA ALA A 7 -12.13 -73.09 30.60
C ALA A 7 -12.75 -71.90 29.87
N THR A 8 -12.38 -70.68 30.26
CA THR A 8 -12.80 -69.44 29.59
C THR A 8 -11.76 -69.08 28.53
N ILE A 9 -12.20 -69.04 27.26
CA ILE A 9 -11.39 -68.56 26.13
C ILE A 9 -11.57 -67.04 26.04
N ALA A 10 -10.48 -66.28 26.18
CA ALA A 10 -10.46 -64.85 25.92
C ALA A 10 -10.13 -64.60 24.44
N MET A 11 -11.03 -63.95 23.72
CA MET A 11 -10.90 -63.59 22.31
C MET A 11 -10.23 -62.22 22.21
N MET A 12 -8.98 -62.15 21.72
CA MET A 12 -8.33 -60.88 21.39
C MET A 12 -8.85 -60.38 20.03
N ILE A 13 -9.54 -59.24 20.02
CA ILE A 13 -9.91 -58.52 18.80
C ILE A 13 -8.77 -57.55 18.49
N ALA A 14 -8.03 -57.82 17.41
CA ALA A 14 -7.07 -56.87 16.85
C ALA A 14 -7.82 -55.85 15.98
N ALA A 15 -7.93 -54.61 16.45
CA ALA A 15 -8.46 -53.51 15.65
C ALA A 15 -7.37 -52.99 14.71
N VAL A 16 -7.54 -53.22 13.40
CA VAL A 16 -6.71 -52.62 12.36
C VAL A 16 -7.22 -51.19 12.13
N PHE A 17 -6.51 -50.20 12.65
CA PHE A 17 -6.75 -48.79 12.32
C PHE A 17 -6.10 -48.47 10.97
N SER A 18 -6.92 -48.40 9.92
CA SER A 18 -6.55 -47.82 8.64
C SER A 18 -6.42 -46.30 8.82
N GLY A 19 -5.20 -45.81 8.99
CA GLY A 19 -4.90 -44.39 9.02
C GLY A 19 -5.05 -43.78 7.63
N SER A 20 -6.17 -43.10 7.38
CA SER A 20 -6.30 -42.20 6.24
C SER A 20 -5.37 -41.02 6.46
N ALA A 21 -4.27 -40.94 5.68
CA ALA A 21 -3.43 -39.76 5.63
C ALA A 21 -4.26 -38.61 5.05
N VAL A 22 -4.71 -37.70 5.91
CA VAL A 22 -5.25 -36.41 5.48
C VAL A 22 -4.06 -35.67 4.89
N ALA A 23 -4.04 -35.52 3.57
CA ALA A 23 -3.09 -34.64 2.91
C ALA A 23 -3.27 -33.23 3.51
N GLN A 24 -2.26 -32.76 4.23
CA GLN A 24 -2.18 -31.37 4.64
C GLN A 24 -2.17 -30.55 3.34
N GLN A 25 -3.30 -29.94 3.00
CA GLN A 25 -3.40 -29.02 1.90
C GLN A 25 -2.35 -27.93 2.18
N ALA A 26 -1.32 -27.84 1.33
CA ALA A 26 -0.35 -26.75 1.43
C ALA A 26 -1.16 -25.45 1.41
N SER A 27 -0.96 -24.59 2.41
CA SER A 27 -1.53 -23.25 2.37
C SER A 27 -1.14 -22.63 1.02
N PRO A 28 -2.09 -22.04 0.27
CA PRO A 28 -1.74 -21.39 -0.99
C PRO A 28 -0.56 -20.45 -0.73
N GLU A 29 0.47 -20.58 -1.57
CA GLU A 29 1.68 -19.76 -1.46
C GLU A 29 1.25 -18.30 -1.61
N SER A 30 1.51 -17.46 -0.61
CA SER A 30 1.14 -16.03 -0.68
C SER A 30 1.78 -15.39 -1.91
N VAL A 31 1.03 -14.52 -2.57
CA VAL A 31 1.47 -13.76 -3.73
C VAL A 31 1.25 -12.29 -3.49
N TYR A 32 2.30 -11.52 -3.69
CA TYR A 32 2.30 -10.09 -3.51
C TYR A 32 2.53 -9.40 -4.85
N LEU A 33 1.84 -8.28 -5.06
CA LEU A 33 2.06 -7.36 -6.15
C LEU A 33 2.55 -6.01 -5.65
N PHE A 34 3.27 -5.32 -6.51
CA PHE A 34 3.71 -3.94 -6.31
C PHE A 34 3.33 -3.11 -7.53
N SER A 35 2.47 -2.12 -7.36
CA SER A 35 2.23 -1.08 -8.37
C SER A 35 3.33 -0.04 -8.31
N TYR A 36 3.81 0.40 -9.47
CA TYR A 36 4.81 1.46 -9.54
C TYR A 36 4.74 2.20 -10.86
N PHE A 37 5.42 3.35 -10.90
CA PHE A 37 5.71 4.06 -12.14
C PHE A 37 7.21 4.11 -12.39
N ARG A 38 7.58 4.57 -13.59
CA ARG A 38 8.96 4.74 -14.02
C ARG A 38 9.17 6.14 -14.57
N GLY A 39 10.40 6.63 -14.53
CA GLY A 39 10.73 7.97 -15.04
C GLY A 39 9.94 9.04 -14.29
N ASN A 40 9.19 9.86 -15.02
CA ASN A 40 8.29 10.85 -14.44
C ASN A 40 6.81 10.40 -14.45
N GLY A 41 6.53 9.15 -14.81
CA GLY A 41 5.18 8.59 -14.88
C GLY A 41 4.56 8.62 -16.27
N GLU A 42 5.32 8.97 -17.31
CA GLU A 42 4.84 9.11 -18.70
C GLU A 42 4.39 7.78 -19.30
N THR A 43 4.97 6.66 -18.83
CA THR A 43 4.65 5.33 -19.35
C THR A 43 3.43 4.70 -18.68
N GLY A 44 2.98 5.21 -17.53
CA GLY A 44 1.85 4.62 -16.82
C GLY A 44 2.19 3.56 -15.78
N LEU A 45 1.21 2.70 -15.51
CA LEU A 45 1.22 1.66 -14.48
C LEU A 45 2.17 0.52 -14.87
N HIS A 46 3.09 0.18 -13.98
CA HIS A 46 3.86 -1.05 -14.02
C HIS A 46 3.53 -1.91 -12.81
N LEU A 47 3.67 -3.22 -12.95
CA LEU A 47 3.44 -4.19 -11.89
C LEU A 47 4.67 -5.08 -11.70
N ALA A 48 4.98 -5.40 -10.46
CA ALA A 48 5.96 -6.41 -10.08
C ALA A 48 5.30 -7.42 -9.14
N SER A 49 5.84 -8.63 -9.09
CA SER A 49 5.36 -9.69 -8.22
C SER A 49 6.45 -10.21 -7.29
N SER A 50 6.04 -10.73 -6.13
CA SER A 50 6.91 -11.38 -5.17
C SER A 50 6.16 -12.48 -4.42
N HIS A 51 6.86 -13.52 -4.00
CA HIS A 51 6.34 -14.56 -3.10
C HIS A 51 6.87 -14.41 -1.67
N ASP A 52 7.97 -13.66 -1.48
CA ASP A 52 8.65 -13.50 -0.18
C ASP A 52 8.59 -12.06 0.36
N GLY A 53 8.07 -11.12 -0.44
CA GLY A 53 8.05 -9.68 -0.17
C GLY A 53 9.44 -9.02 -0.24
N LEU A 54 10.50 -9.77 -0.55
CA LEU A 54 11.87 -9.24 -0.58
C LEU A 54 12.37 -9.08 -2.02
N ARG A 55 12.10 -10.06 -2.87
CA ARG A 55 12.52 -10.06 -4.27
C ARG A 55 11.33 -9.81 -5.16
N TRP A 56 11.35 -8.67 -5.84
CA TRP A 56 10.30 -8.23 -6.75
C TRP A 56 10.74 -8.40 -8.20
N THR A 57 9.92 -9.10 -8.98
CA THR A 57 10.14 -9.34 -10.41
C THR A 57 9.12 -8.57 -11.24
N ALA A 58 9.59 -7.75 -12.17
CA ALA A 58 8.71 -7.00 -13.06
C ALA A 58 7.87 -7.96 -13.92
N LEU A 59 6.58 -7.67 -14.03
CA LEU A 59 5.65 -8.38 -14.91
C LEU A 59 5.72 -7.79 -16.32
N LYS A 60 5.22 -8.56 -17.30
CA LYS A 60 5.08 -8.11 -18.71
C LYS A 60 6.36 -7.48 -19.28
N ASN A 61 7.53 -8.08 -19.00
CA ASN A 61 8.84 -7.55 -19.38
C ASN A 61 9.06 -6.07 -19.02
N ASN A 62 8.49 -5.61 -17.90
CA ASN A 62 8.55 -4.22 -17.43
C ASN A 62 7.92 -3.20 -18.41
N GLN A 63 6.92 -3.66 -19.17
CA GLN A 63 6.02 -2.81 -19.97
C GLN A 63 4.81 -2.36 -19.15
N SER A 64 4.23 -1.24 -19.56
CA SER A 64 3.06 -0.67 -18.91
C SER A 64 1.80 -1.53 -19.08
N PHE A 65 0.99 -1.58 -18.02
CA PHE A 65 -0.36 -2.16 -17.98
C PHE A 65 -1.44 -1.12 -18.30
N LEU A 66 -1.20 0.16 -18.03
CA LEU A 66 -2.14 1.24 -18.32
C LEU A 66 -1.39 2.55 -18.54
N THR A 67 -1.48 3.12 -19.74
CA THR A 67 -0.89 4.44 -20.09
C THR A 67 -1.80 5.57 -19.63
N PRO A 68 -1.30 6.68 -19.06
CA PRO A 68 -2.14 7.80 -18.62
C PRO A 68 -2.74 8.57 -19.80
N GLU A 69 -4.02 8.90 -19.72
CA GLU A 69 -4.76 9.63 -20.77
C GLU A 69 -5.41 10.92 -20.28
N ILE A 70 -5.52 11.09 -18.95
CA ILE A 70 -6.18 12.23 -18.30
C ILE A 70 -5.20 13.19 -17.61
N GLY A 71 -5.70 14.36 -17.23
CA GLY A 71 -4.91 15.43 -16.61
C GLY A 71 -3.73 15.84 -17.49
N SER A 72 -2.56 16.05 -16.87
CA SER A 72 -1.31 16.30 -17.57
C SER A 72 -0.66 15.05 -18.19
N LYS A 73 -1.40 13.92 -18.25
CA LYS A 73 -0.96 12.64 -18.82
C LYS A 73 0.28 12.05 -18.15
N LEU A 74 0.37 12.21 -16.83
CA LEU A 74 1.30 11.44 -15.99
C LEU A 74 0.52 10.42 -15.17
N MET A 75 1.19 9.33 -14.82
CA MET A 75 0.76 8.42 -13.77
C MET A 75 1.92 8.23 -12.81
N ARG A 76 1.90 8.99 -11.72
CA ARG A 76 2.85 8.81 -10.63
C ARG A 76 2.14 8.28 -9.41
N ASP A 77 2.90 7.55 -8.59
CA ASP A 77 2.46 7.05 -7.30
C ASP A 77 1.15 6.23 -7.41
N PRO A 78 1.06 5.24 -8.34
CA PRO A 78 -0.19 4.50 -8.52
C PRO A 78 -0.48 3.65 -7.28
N SER A 79 -1.57 3.97 -6.60
CA SER A 79 -2.05 3.26 -5.42
C SER A 79 -3.23 2.38 -5.75
N ILE A 80 -3.19 1.11 -5.35
CA ILE A 80 -4.19 0.09 -5.67
C ILE A 80 -4.71 -0.56 -4.39
N VAL A 81 -6.04 -0.67 -4.29
CA VAL A 81 -6.72 -1.51 -3.29
C VAL A 81 -7.69 -2.46 -3.98
N GLN A 82 -7.85 -3.66 -3.43
CA GLN A 82 -8.92 -4.58 -3.84
C GLN A 82 -10.15 -4.40 -2.93
N GLY A 83 -11.29 -4.09 -3.54
CA GLY A 83 -12.58 -3.99 -2.87
C GLY A 83 -13.17 -5.36 -2.50
N PRO A 84 -14.23 -5.39 -1.67
CA PRO A 84 -14.85 -6.63 -1.20
C PRO A 84 -15.55 -7.42 -2.32
N ASP A 85 -15.84 -6.77 -3.46
CA ASP A 85 -16.42 -7.41 -4.64
C ASP A 85 -15.35 -7.94 -5.63
N GLY A 86 -14.08 -7.93 -5.20
CA GLY A 86 -12.92 -8.34 -5.97
C GLY A 86 -12.43 -7.33 -7.01
N THR A 87 -13.04 -6.15 -7.13
CA THR A 87 -12.56 -5.08 -8.03
C THR A 87 -11.31 -4.44 -7.46
N PHE A 88 -10.30 -4.25 -8.30
CA PHE A 88 -9.16 -3.40 -8.02
C PHE A 88 -9.50 -1.95 -8.38
N HIS A 89 -9.31 -1.04 -7.43
CA HIS A 89 -9.47 0.39 -7.63
C HIS A 89 -8.09 1.04 -7.55
N MET A 90 -7.78 1.88 -8.53
CA MET A 90 -6.50 2.58 -8.60
C MET A 90 -6.70 4.10 -8.57
N VAL A 91 -5.83 4.78 -7.83
CA VAL A 91 -5.68 6.24 -7.85
C VAL A 91 -4.24 6.63 -8.15
N TRP A 92 -4.01 7.81 -8.74
CA TRP A 92 -2.65 8.29 -9.07
C TRP A 92 -2.57 9.80 -9.25
N THR A 93 -1.34 10.33 -9.16
CA THR A 93 -1.01 11.73 -9.50
C THR A 93 -1.03 11.93 -11.03
N THR A 94 -1.90 12.78 -11.55
CA THR A 94 -2.05 13.01 -13.02
C THR A 94 -1.10 14.05 -13.60
N GLY A 95 -0.50 14.87 -12.74
CA GLY A 95 0.35 16.01 -13.12
C GLY A 95 0.98 16.71 -11.92
N TRP A 96 2.06 17.45 -12.17
CA TRP A 96 2.74 18.24 -11.14
C TRP A 96 1.86 19.36 -10.55
N TRP A 97 0.98 19.94 -11.37
CA TRP A 97 0.19 21.13 -11.04
C TRP A 97 -1.31 20.91 -11.23
N ASP A 98 -1.73 19.66 -11.41
CA ASP A 98 -3.15 19.34 -11.56
C ASP A 98 -3.86 19.50 -10.21
N ASN A 99 -5.12 19.94 -10.25
CA ASN A 99 -5.98 20.09 -9.09
C ASN A 99 -6.85 18.87 -8.81
N GLY A 100 -6.44 17.71 -9.32
CA GLY A 100 -7.16 16.46 -9.23
C GLY A 100 -6.23 15.26 -9.32
N ILE A 101 -6.84 14.09 -9.21
CA ILE A 101 -6.18 12.79 -9.28
C ILE A 101 -6.88 11.92 -10.31
N GLY A 102 -6.21 10.85 -10.72
CA GLY A 102 -6.80 9.86 -11.60
C GLY A 102 -7.49 8.75 -10.83
N VAL A 103 -8.52 8.17 -11.43
CA VAL A 103 -9.23 6.99 -10.92
C VAL A 103 -9.47 6.01 -12.06
N ALA A 104 -9.22 4.72 -11.83
CA ALA A 104 -9.55 3.64 -12.75
C ALA A 104 -9.83 2.34 -11.98
N HIS A 105 -10.52 1.41 -12.64
CA HIS A 105 -10.96 0.16 -12.02
C HIS A 105 -10.61 -1.03 -12.91
N SER A 106 -10.37 -2.18 -12.30
CA SER A 106 -10.13 -3.42 -13.03
C SER A 106 -10.61 -4.64 -12.24
N LYS A 107 -11.05 -5.68 -12.93
CA LYS A 107 -11.37 -6.98 -12.31
C LYS A 107 -10.18 -7.96 -12.35
N ASP A 108 -9.12 -7.63 -13.09
CA ASP A 108 -8.01 -8.56 -13.36
C ASP A 108 -6.63 -7.89 -13.44
N LEU A 109 -6.53 -6.58 -13.19
CA LEU A 109 -5.33 -5.73 -13.31
C LEU A 109 -4.75 -5.64 -14.74
N ILE A 110 -5.46 -6.18 -15.74
CA ILE A 110 -5.06 -6.21 -17.15
C ILE A 110 -5.95 -5.29 -17.95
N ASN A 111 -7.27 -5.47 -17.81
CA ASN A 111 -8.30 -4.70 -18.49
C ASN A 111 -8.80 -3.63 -17.53
N TRP A 112 -8.43 -2.38 -17.81
CA TRP A 112 -8.79 -1.22 -17.00
C TRP A 112 -9.99 -0.49 -17.61
N SER A 113 -10.82 0.08 -16.74
CA SER A 113 -11.89 1.00 -17.13
C SER A 113 -11.34 2.25 -17.80
N GLU A 114 -12.23 3.04 -18.40
CA GLU A 114 -11.91 4.42 -18.74
C GLU A 114 -11.39 5.17 -17.50
N GLN A 115 -10.37 6.01 -17.72
CA GLN A 115 -9.76 6.82 -16.67
C GLN A 115 -10.65 8.02 -16.37
N THR A 116 -10.94 8.25 -15.09
CA THR A 116 -11.70 9.41 -14.64
C THR A 116 -10.77 10.39 -13.93
N PHE A 117 -10.85 11.67 -14.29
CA PHE A 117 -10.19 12.75 -13.54
C PHE A 117 -11.10 13.21 -12.40
N LEU A 118 -10.68 12.99 -11.16
CA LEU A 118 -11.39 13.43 -9.96
C LEU A 118 -10.80 14.77 -9.47
N PRO A 119 -11.50 15.90 -9.63
CA PRO A 119 -10.98 17.24 -9.37
C PRO A 119 -11.03 17.60 -7.86
N VAL A 120 -10.33 16.82 -7.04
CA VAL A 120 -10.43 16.88 -5.56
C VAL A 120 -10.15 18.26 -4.97
N MET A 121 -9.27 19.07 -5.58
CA MET A 121 -8.93 20.42 -5.10
C MET A 121 -9.51 21.56 -5.95
N LYS A 122 -10.46 21.29 -6.86
CA LYS A 122 -11.03 22.35 -7.72
C LYS A 122 -11.72 23.48 -6.95
N HIS A 123 -12.21 23.21 -5.75
CA HIS A 123 -12.85 24.20 -4.88
C HIS A 123 -11.85 25.18 -4.23
N GLU A 124 -10.54 24.92 -4.35
CA GLU A 124 -9.46 25.68 -3.73
C GLU A 124 -8.50 26.23 -4.80
N PRO A 125 -8.75 27.44 -5.35
CA PRO A 125 -7.96 27.98 -6.46
C PRO A 125 -6.47 28.22 -6.14
N ALA A 126 -6.11 28.34 -4.86
CA ALA A 126 -4.74 28.50 -4.42
C ALA A 126 -3.99 27.16 -4.24
N ALA A 127 -4.68 26.03 -4.34
CA ALA A 127 -4.04 24.71 -4.28
C ALA A 127 -3.03 24.56 -5.42
N LYS A 128 -1.79 24.22 -5.08
CA LYS A 128 -0.72 24.06 -6.06
C LYS A 128 -0.76 22.69 -6.74
N ASN A 129 -1.22 21.66 -6.05
CA ASN A 129 -1.01 20.27 -6.45
C ASN A 129 -1.96 19.27 -5.77
N CYS A 130 -2.10 18.09 -6.36
CA CYS A 130 -2.66 16.88 -5.71
C CYS A 130 -1.70 15.72 -5.94
N TRP A 131 -0.82 15.46 -4.97
CA TRP A 131 0.28 14.49 -5.14
C TRP A 131 0.11 13.25 -4.27
N ALA A 132 0.68 12.16 -4.77
CA ALA A 132 0.79 10.86 -4.12
C ALA A 132 -0.51 10.40 -3.46
N PRO A 133 -1.61 10.26 -4.24
CA PRO A 133 -2.84 9.76 -3.68
C PRO A 133 -2.69 8.30 -3.26
N GLU A 134 -3.16 7.98 -2.07
CA GLU A 134 -3.26 6.63 -1.53
C GLU A 134 -4.74 6.27 -1.34
N ILE A 135 -5.10 5.02 -1.66
CA ILE A 135 -6.45 4.51 -1.44
C ILE A 135 -6.46 3.36 -0.41
N TYR A 136 -7.35 3.47 0.58
CA TYR A 136 -7.55 2.46 1.61
C TYR A 136 -9.04 2.08 1.69
N TYR A 137 -9.35 0.79 1.75
CA TYR A 137 -10.71 0.32 2.01
C TYR A 137 -10.89 0.00 3.50
N ASP A 138 -11.78 0.73 4.15
CA ASP A 138 -12.13 0.49 5.54
C ASP A 138 -13.35 -0.45 5.64
N GLU A 139 -13.10 -1.69 6.01
CA GLU A 139 -14.13 -2.73 6.19
C GLU A 139 -15.16 -2.37 7.26
N GLN A 140 -14.78 -1.62 8.30
CA GLN A 140 -15.68 -1.29 9.41
C GLN A 140 -16.81 -0.36 8.98
N THR A 141 -16.51 0.59 8.08
CA THR A 141 -17.48 1.56 7.58
C THR A 141 -17.97 1.25 6.17
N ALA A 142 -17.37 0.24 5.52
CA ALA A 142 -17.52 -0.10 4.11
C ALA A 142 -17.31 1.12 3.21
N THR A 143 -16.18 1.81 3.40
CA THR A 143 -15.86 3.07 2.74
C THR A 143 -14.42 3.06 2.24
N TYR A 144 -14.19 3.61 1.05
CA TYR A 144 -12.86 3.93 0.55
C TYR A 144 -12.45 5.32 1.02
N LEU A 145 -11.25 5.42 1.60
CA LEU A 145 -10.58 6.67 1.89
C LEU A 145 -9.53 6.91 0.80
N ILE A 146 -9.56 8.08 0.19
CA ILE A 146 -8.55 8.50 -0.79
C ILE A 146 -7.86 9.73 -0.22
N CYS A 147 -6.57 9.60 0.09
CA CYS A 147 -5.79 10.63 0.77
C CYS A 147 -4.67 11.14 -0.14
N TRP A 148 -4.38 12.44 -0.17
CA TRP A 148 -3.32 13.02 -1.01
C TRP A 148 -2.70 14.26 -0.35
N ALA A 149 -1.54 14.68 -0.84
CA ALA A 149 -0.85 15.86 -0.36
C ALA A 149 -1.13 17.09 -1.23
N THR A 150 -1.42 18.22 -0.59
CA THR A 150 -1.60 19.51 -1.27
C THR A 150 -0.91 20.63 -0.50
N THR A 151 -0.18 21.47 -1.23
CA THR A 151 0.27 22.78 -0.73
C THR A 151 -0.77 23.83 -1.05
N ILE A 152 -1.13 24.64 -0.05
CA ILE A 152 -1.94 25.85 -0.20
C ILE A 152 -1.17 27.01 0.44
N PRO A 153 -0.62 27.94 -0.36
CA PRO A 153 0.20 29.03 0.15
C PRO A 153 -0.50 29.85 1.24
N GLY A 154 0.23 30.14 2.32
CA GLY A 154 -0.20 30.89 3.49
C GLY A 154 -1.11 30.12 4.46
N ARG A 155 -1.44 28.86 4.19
CA ARG A 155 -2.37 28.09 5.05
C ARG A 155 -1.74 27.56 6.32
N PHE A 156 -0.46 27.20 6.26
CA PHE A 156 0.31 26.63 7.37
C PHE A 156 1.61 27.43 7.60
N PRO A 157 1.50 28.74 7.90
CA PRO A 157 2.64 29.67 7.92
C PRO A 157 3.75 29.25 8.91
N GLU A 158 3.42 28.49 9.95
CA GLU A 158 4.35 27.95 10.94
C GLU A 158 5.38 26.98 10.37
N THR A 159 5.12 26.41 9.20
CA THR A 159 5.99 25.44 8.51
C THR A 159 6.43 25.90 7.13
N GLU A 160 6.04 27.11 6.72
CA GLU A 160 6.53 27.71 5.48
C GLU A 160 8.00 28.13 5.63
N HIS A 161 8.78 27.91 4.57
CA HIS A 161 10.17 28.31 4.52
C HIS A 161 10.52 28.86 3.13
N PRO A 162 11.29 29.96 3.02
CA PRO A 162 11.64 30.55 1.72
C PRO A 162 12.40 29.61 0.76
N ASP A 163 13.11 28.62 1.30
CA ASP A 163 13.88 27.62 0.53
C ASP A 163 13.08 26.33 0.21
N ASP A 164 11.79 26.30 0.55
CA ASP A 164 10.89 25.17 0.29
C ASP A 164 9.60 25.64 -0.41
N ASP A 165 9.48 25.30 -1.70
CA ASP A 165 8.39 25.78 -2.56
C ASP A 165 7.03 25.12 -2.23
N HIS A 166 7.07 24.05 -1.43
CA HIS A 166 5.91 23.25 -1.05
C HIS A 166 5.83 23.10 0.47
N ASN A 167 4.63 23.26 0.99
CA ASN A 167 4.31 23.06 2.40
C ASN A 167 3.00 22.28 2.47
N HIS A 168 3.13 20.97 2.32
CA HIS A 168 2.02 20.07 2.16
C HIS A 168 1.33 19.78 3.49
N ARG A 169 0.01 19.57 3.41
CA ARG A 169 -0.74 18.75 4.36
C ARG A 169 -1.52 17.69 3.62
N MET A 170 -1.94 16.67 4.38
CA MET A 170 -2.73 15.59 3.83
C MET A 170 -4.20 15.97 3.85
N TYR A 171 -4.88 15.71 2.76
CA TYR A 171 -6.32 15.88 2.58
C TYR A 171 -6.93 14.55 2.15
N TYR A 172 -8.23 14.39 2.33
CA TYR A 172 -8.93 13.20 1.89
C TYR A 172 -10.36 13.47 1.42
N VAL A 173 -10.87 12.51 0.66
CA VAL A 173 -12.31 12.28 0.42
C VAL A 173 -12.64 10.84 0.79
N ALA A 174 -13.91 10.60 1.06
CA ALA A 174 -14.44 9.26 1.25
C ALA A 174 -15.51 8.94 0.21
N THR A 175 -15.58 7.69 -0.24
CA THR A 175 -16.60 7.21 -1.19
C THR A 175 -16.95 5.75 -0.92
N LYS A 176 -18.16 5.32 -1.33
CA LYS A 176 -18.57 3.91 -1.33
C LYS A 176 -18.68 3.32 -2.72
N ASP A 177 -18.75 4.15 -3.75
CA ASP A 177 -19.20 3.77 -5.10
C ASP A 177 -18.39 4.41 -6.24
N PHE A 178 -17.41 5.27 -5.91
CA PHE A 178 -16.61 6.07 -6.86
C PHE A 178 -17.43 7.02 -7.75
N GLN A 179 -18.70 7.26 -7.41
CA GLN A 179 -19.59 8.20 -8.10
C GLN A 179 -19.90 9.39 -7.19
N THR A 180 -20.12 9.13 -5.91
CA THR A 180 -20.37 10.13 -4.88
C THR A 180 -19.19 10.19 -3.91
N TYR A 181 -18.79 11.40 -3.56
CA TYR A 181 -17.66 11.66 -2.67
C TYR A 181 -18.11 12.63 -1.59
N THR A 182 -17.52 12.51 -0.40
CA THR A 182 -17.61 13.58 0.60
C THR A 182 -16.95 14.85 0.08
N ASP A 183 -17.21 15.97 0.74
CA ASP A 183 -16.36 17.14 0.59
C ASP A 183 -14.92 16.80 0.99
N THR A 184 -13.95 17.50 0.39
CA THR A 184 -12.55 17.39 0.79
C THR A 184 -12.37 17.91 2.19
N ALA A 185 -11.67 17.14 3.02
CA ALA A 185 -11.34 17.52 4.39
C ALA A 185 -9.82 17.39 4.64
N LEU A 186 -9.31 18.17 5.59
CA LEU A 186 -7.96 18.00 6.11
C LEU A 186 -7.88 16.63 6.79
N PHE A 187 -6.93 15.81 6.36
CA PHE A 187 -6.74 14.45 6.85
C PHE A 187 -5.70 14.39 7.96
N TYR A 188 -4.54 15.04 7.77
CA TYR A 188 -3.46 15.03 8.75
C TYR A 188 -2.60 16.29 8.73
N GLU A 189 -2.39 16.84 9.92
CA GLU A 189 -1.59 18.02 10.23
C GLU A 189 -0.77 17.70 11.49
N PRO A 190 0.52 17.36 11.35
CA PRO A 190 1.36 17.00 12.50
C PRO A 190 2.29 18.13 12.96
N GLY A 191 2.10 19.37 12.50
CA GLY A 191 3.00 20.48 12.76
C GLY A 191 4.28 20.48 11.91
N PHE A 192 4.34 19.72 10.82
CA PHE A 192 5.45 19.73 9.84
C PHE A 192 4.94 19.45 8.41
N ASN A 193 5.77 19.74 7.41
CA ASN A 193 5.48 19.47 6.00
C ASN A 193 5.37 17.95 5.76
N VAL A 194 4.18 17.45 5.43
CA VAL A 194 3.88 16.00 5.35
C VAL A 194 3.35 15.61 3.98
N ILE A 195 3.81 14.45 3.48
CA ILE A 195 3.39 13.86 2.20
C ILE A 195 3.43 12.32 2.29
N ASP A 196 2.93 11.65 1.25
CA ASP A 196 2.98 10.19 1.06
C ASP A 196 2.44 9.38 2.25
N THR A 197 1.13 9.41 2.47
CA THR A 197 0.51 8.58 3.52
C THR A 197 0.20 7.18 3.04
N PHE A 198 0.34 6.19 3.92
CA PHE A 198 -0.05 4.80 3.69
C PHE A 198 -0.72 4.20 4.92
N ILE A 199 -1.95 3.71 4.79
CA ILE A 199 -2.77 3.25 5.92
C ILE A 199 -2.82 1.72 5.96
N ILE A 200 -2.66 1.14 7.14
CA ILE A 200 -2.90 -0.28 7.40
C ILE A 200 -3.80 -0.46 8.62
N ARG A 201 -4.47 -1.62 8.67
CA ARG A 201 -5.11 -2.13 9.88
C ARG A 201 -4.12 -2.91 10.75
N ASP A 202 -3.87 -2.42 11.96
CA ASP A 202 -3.20 -3.16 13.03
C ASP A 202 -4.24 -3.95 13.83
N ALA A 203 -4.65 -5.09 13.28
CA ALA A 203 -5.66 -5.95 13.89
C ALA A 203 -5.27 -6.48 15.28
N LYS A 204 -3.96 -6.56 15.60
CA LYS A 204 -3.48 -7.07 16.90
C LYS A 204 -3.83 -6.12 18.04
N ASN A 205 -3.76 -4.83 17.80
CA ASN A 205 -4.03 -3.79 18.78
C ASN A 205 -5.35 -3.04 18.52
N ASP A 206 -6.18 -3.57 17.61
CA ASP A 206 -7.47 -3.01 17.23
C ASP A 206 -7.42 -1.52 16.84
N ARG A 207 -6.41 -1.14 16.05
CA ARG A 207 -6.15 0.25 15.65
C ARG A 207 -5.68 0.34 14.20
N TYR A 208 -5.52 1.56 13.70
CA TYR A 208 -4.94 1.86 12.40
C TYR A 208 -3.56 2.47 12.58
N ALA A 209 -2.65 2.15 11.66
CA ALA A 209 -1.35 2.77 11.56
C ALA A 209 -1.24 3.47 10.20
N MET A 210 -0.83 4.73 10.22
CA MET A 210 -0.54 5.52 9.02
C MET A 210 0.96 5.78 8.96
N PHE A 211 1.61 5.24 7.95
CA PHE A 211 2.95 5.63 7.57
C PHE A 211 2.88 6.94 6.79
N LEU A 212 3.88 7.79 6.96
CA LEU A 212 3.93 9.11 6.32
C LEU A 212 5.37 9.56 6.14
N LYS A 213 5.62 10.39 5.13
CA LYS A 213 6.89 11.08 4.94
C LYS A 213 6.86 12.44 5.64
N ASN A 214 7.86 12.68 6.48
CA ASN A 214 8.21 14.04 6.88
C ASN A 214 9.03 14.68 5.75
N GLU A 215 8.41 15.59 5.01
CA GLU A 215 8.96 16.25 3.84
C GLU A 215 9.75 17.53 4.17
N THR A 216 9.87 17.89 5.45
CA THR A 216 10.59 19.09 5.87
C THR A 216 12.00 19.12 5.27
N LYS A 217 12.28 20.19 4.51
CA LYS A 217 13.58 20.43 3.88
C LYS A 217 14.46 21.38 4.69
N ALA A 218 13.86 22.34 5.39
CA ALA A 218 14.54 23.42 6.11
C ALA A 218 13.87 23.69 7.47
N PRO A 219 14.60 24.19 8.49
CA PRO A 219 16.03 24.53 8.48
C PRO A 219 16.95 23.31 8.49
N ARG A 220 16.42 22.12 8.78
CA ARG A 220 17.10 20.84 8.67
C ARG A 220 16.23 19.89 7.87
N ALA A 221 16.83 19.19 6.91
CA ALA A 221 16.14 18.16 6.16
C ALA A 221 15.82 16.97 7.07
N GLU A 222 14.54 16.58 7.09
CA GLU A 222 14.05 15.38 7.77
C GLU A 222 13.98 14.22 6.78
N LYS A 223 13.18 14.36 5.71
CA LYS A 223 13.05 13.43 4.57
C LYS A 223 13.01 11.95 4.98
N ASN A 224 12.26 11.65 6.03
CA ASN A 224 12.19 10.33 6.66
C ASN A 224 10.75 9.83 6.77
N ILE A 225 10.60 8.51 6.92
CA ILE A 225 9.30 7.89 7.17
C ILE A 225 9.06 7.82 8.68
N ARG A 226 7.82 8.08 9.09
CA ARG A 226 7.31 8.00 10.46
C ARG A 226 5.98 7.23 10.48
N VAL A 227 5.50 6.87 11.67
CA VAL A 227 4.19 6.22 11.86
C VAL A 227 3.34 7.01 12.84
N ALA A 228 2.04 7.16 12.55
CA ALA A 228 1.04 7.69 13.45
C ALA A 228 -0.09 6.66 13.63
N PHE A 229 -0.78 6.70 14.76
CA PHE A 229 -1.84 5.72 15.09
C PHE A 229 -3.19 6.39 15.35
N SER A 230 -4.27 5.66 15.07
CA SER A 230 -5.66 6.08 15.30
C SER A 230 -6.54 4.87 15.63
N GLU A 231 -7.63 5.08 16.37
CA GLU A 231 -8.67 4.05 16.54
C GLU A 231 -9.57 3.92 15.30
N ASN A 232 -9.60 4.94 14.42
CA ASN A 232 -10.43 4.97 13.21
C ASN A 232 -9.58 5.22 11.95
N ALA A 233 -9.93 4.58 10.83
CA ALA A 233 -9.22 4.73 9.55
C ALA A 233 -9.12 6.19 9.08
N ALA A 234 -10.21 6.95 9.26
CA ALA A 234 -10.31 8.36 8.88
C ALA A 234 -9.71 9.33 9.92
N GLY A 235 -9.09 8.82 10.98
CA GLY A 235 -8.56 9.62 12.08
C GLY A 235 -9.60 10.00 13.16
N PRO A 236 -9.25 10.94 14.05
CA PRO A 236 -7.99 11.67 14.09
C PRO A 236 -6.80 10.76 14.43
N TYR A 237 -5.70 10.93 13.71
CA TYR A 237 -4.43 10.29 14.05
C TYR A 237 -3.69 11.07 15.13
N GLY A 238 -3.02 10.35 16.02
CA GLY A 238 -2.14 10.92 17.03
C GLY A 238 -0.85 11.52 16.45
N PRO A 239 0.07 11.94 17.33
CA PRO A 239 1.37 12.46 16.91
C PRO A 239 2.16 11.40 16.12
N ALA A 240 2.91 11.86 15.13
CA ALA A 240 3.86 11.01 14.41
C ALA A 240 5.01 10.58 15.31
N SER A 241 5.50 9.36 15.13
CA SER A 241 6.65 8.81 15.82
C SER A 241 7.95 9.56 15.48
N GLU A 242 9.03 9.17 16.17
CA GLU A 242 10.39 9.35 15.66
C GLU A 242 10.57 8.62 14.31
N PRO A 243 11.59 9.00 13.51
CA PRO A 243 11.89 8.34 12.24
C PRO A 243 12.04 6.81 12.38
N ILE A 244 11.36 6.06 11.52
CA ILE A 244 11.51 4.59 11.43
C ILE A 244 12.61 4.18 10.43
N THR A 245 13.21 5.16 9.76
CA THR A 245 14.25 5.01 8.73
C THR A 245 15.60 5.56 9.24
N GLY A 246 16.70 5.10 8.64
CA GLY A 246 18.06 5.55 8.98
C GLY A 246 18.42 6.92 8.42
N ASP A 247 19.72 7.26 8.47
CA ASP A 247 20.27 8.55 7.99
C ASP A 247 20.41 8.58 6.45
N TYR A 248 19.26 8.56 5.78
CA TYR A 248 19.11 8.66 4.33
C TYR A 248 17.72 9.22 4.00
N TRP A 249 17.54 9.73 2.78
CA TRP A 249 16.24 10.26 2.36
C TRP A 249 15.35 9.14 1.84
N ALA A 250 14.14 9.07 2.36
CA ALA A 250 13.13 8.06 2.03
C ALA A 250 11.80 8.72 1.69
N GLU A 251 11.08 8.17 0.72
CA GLU A 251 9.74 8.63 0.33
C GLU A 251 8.83 7.48 -0.09
N GLY A 252 7.53 7.76 -0.19
CA GLY A 252 6.55 6.80 -0.66
C GLY A 252 6.47 5.49 0.12
N PRO A 253 6.13 5.53 1.43
CA PRO A 253 6.02 4.32 2.21
C PRO A 253 4.92 3.42 1.67
N ALA A 254 5.21 2.12 1.53
CA ALA A 254 4.22 1.11 1.19
C ALA A 254 4.36 -0.09 2.14
N ALA A 255 3.34 -0.34 2.96
CA ALA A 255 3.40 -1.38 3.99
C ALA A 255 2.72 -2.67 3.55
N LEU A 256 3.39 -3.80 3.76
CA LEU A 256 2.90 -5.14 3.45
C LEU A 256 3.13 -6.06 4.63
N LYS A 257 2.12 -6.86 4.98
CA LYS A 257 2.29 -7.93 5.96
C LYS A 257 2.77 -9.20 5.28
N VAL A 258 3.93 -9.69 5.69
CA VAL A 258 4.51 -10.94 5.18
C VAL A 258 4.74 -11.88 6.35
N GLY A 259 3.93 -12.93 6.43
CA GLY A 259 3.88 -13.80 7.62
C GLY A 259 3.53 -12.99 8.89
N GLN A 260 4.45 -12.95 9.85
CA GLN A 260 4.25 -12.27 11.13
C GLN A 260 4.89 -10.87 11.21
N ARG A 261 5.52 -10.40 10.12
CA ARG A 261 6.19 -9.09 10.08
C ARG A 261 5.49 -8.15 9.11
N TRP A 262 5.49 -6.88 9.46
CA TRP A 262 5.27 -5.78 8.54
C TRP A 262 6.59 -5.43 7.87
N ILE A 263 6.55 -5.23 6.56
CA ILE A 263 7.63 -4.66 5.76
C ILE A 263 7.10 -3.34 5.19
N VAL A 264 7.82 -2.25 5.40
CA VAL A 264 7.51 -0.93 4.85
C VAL A 264 8.58 -0.60 3.82
N TYR A 265 8.23 -0.66 2.55
CA TYR A 265 9.09 -0.27 1.44
C TYR A 265 9.07 1.24 1.26
N PHE A 266 10.13 1.82 0.71
CA PHE A 266 10.21 3.24 0.37
C PHE A 266 11.29 3.47 -0.70
N ASP A 267 11.14 4.53 -1.49
CA ASP A 267 12.15 4.93 -2.47
C ASP A 267 13.28 5.71 -1.75
N LYS A 268 14.51 5.19 -1.80
CA LYS A 268 15.72 5.94 -1.44
C LYS A 268 16.16 6.73 -2.67
N TYR A 269 15.36 7.73 -3.04
CA TYR A 269 15.42 8.40 -4.34
C TYR A 269 16.76 9.10 -4.64
N THR A 270 17.51 9.49 -3.61
CA THR A 270 18.87 10.05 -3.74
C THR A 270 19.94 8.98 -3.99
N GLU A 271 19.65 7.72 -3.65
CA GLU A 271 20.50 6.55 -3.88
C GLU A 271 20.06 5.77 -5.13
N GLY A 272 18.91 6.08 -5.72
CA GLY A 272 18.39 5.44 -6.93
C GLY A 272 18.00 3.97 -6.74
N ARG A 273 17.57 3.60 -5.54
CA ARG A 273 17.14 2.24 -5.18
C ARG A 273 15.99 2.27 -4.18
N TYR A 274 15.27 1.16 -4.09
CA TYR A 274 14.34 0.93 -2.99
C TYR A 274 15.05 0.50 -1.72
N GLY A 275 14.48 0.90 -0.59
CA GLY A 275 14.80 0.38 0.73
C GLY A 275 13.57 -0.21 1.41
N ALA A 276 13.78 -0.81 2.57
CA ALA A 276 12.69 -1.25 3.43
C ALA A 276 13.10 -1.33 4.89
N VAL A 277 12.13 -1.15 5.77
CA VAL A 277 12.24 -1.47 7.20
C VAL A 277 11.22 -2.53 7.57
N ALA A 278 11.54 -3.35 8.56
CA ALA A 278 10.64 -4.40 9.03
C ALA A 278 10.38 -4.31 10.54
N SER A 279 9.17 -4.69 10.94
CA SER A 279 8.74 -4.71 12.34
C SER A 279 7.74 -5.84 12.59
N SER A 280 7.76 -6.43 13.79
CA SER A 280 6.75 -7.40 14.25
C SER A 280 5.69 -6.81 15.18
N ASP A 281 5.88 -5.57 15.63
CA ASP A 281 5.05 -4.91 16.65
C ASP A 281 4.60 -3.50 16.24
N LEU A 282 5.06 -2.98 15.10
CA LEU A 282 4.87 -1.61 14.61
C LEU A 282 5.54 -0.53 15.48
N GLU A 283 6.43 -0.93 16.39
CA GLU A 283 7.12 -0.05 17.33
C GLU A 283 8.63 -0.12 17.14
N THR A 284 9.18 -1.32 17.05
CA THR A 284 10.60 -1.57 16.81
C THR A 284 10.85 -1.85 15.33
N TRP A 285 11.73 -1.07 14.71
CA TRP A 285 12.00 -1.12 13.28
C TRP A 285 13.45 -1.50 13.00
N HIS A 286 13.65 -2.36 12.00
CA HIS A 286 14.97 -2.77 11.53
C HIS A 286 15.10 -2.46 10.04
N ASP A 287 16.17 -1.75 9.65
CA ASP A 287 16.52 -1.55 8.25
C ASP A 287 16.89 -2.90 7.62
N ILE A 288 16.17 -3.28 6.57
CA ILE A 288 16.39 -4.48 5.77
C ILE A 288 16.61 -4.13 4.29
N SER A 289 17.02 -2.90 4.00
CA SER A 289 17.20 -2.37 2.64
C SER A 289 18.16 -3.20 1.79
N ASP A 290 19.14 -3.86 2.41
CA ASP A 290 20.10 -4.71 1.70
C ASP A 290 19.53 -6.10 1.35
N GLN A 291 18.34 -6.43 1.84
CA GLN A 291 17.64 -7.68 1.57
C GLN A 291 16.57 -7.53 0.49
N VAL A 292 16.14 -6.30 0.18
CA VAL A 292 15.10 -6.05 -0.83
C VAL A 292 15.71 -5.78 -2.20
N HIS A 293 15.06 -6.34 -3.22
CA HIS A 293 15.47 -6.19 -4.61
C HIS A 293 14.25 -5.83 -5.45
N PHE A 294 14.32 -4.69 -6.13
CA PHE A 294 13.28 -4.20 -7.01
C PHE A 294 13.76 -4.13 -8.47
N PRO A 295 12.83 -4.20 -9.44
CA PRO A 295 13.15 -3.90 -10.82
C PRO A 295 13.81 -2.53 -10.98
N ARG A 296 14.74 -2.41 -11.93
CA ARG A 296 15.44 -1.15 -12.16
C ARG A 296 14.46 -0.06 -12.61
N GLY A 297 14.53 1.09 -11.93
CA GLY A 297 13.72 2.27 -12.25
C GLY A 297 12.31 2.26 -11.65
N THR A 298 12.00 1.31 -10.78
CA THR A 298 10.83 1.38 -9.89
C THR A 298 10.90 2.66 -9.07
N ARG A 299 9.75 3.34 -8.95
CA ARG A 299 9.49 4.50 -8.08
C ARG A 299 8.21 4.28 -7.29
N HIS A 300 7.88 5.21 -6.39
CA HIS A 300 6.75 5.14 -5.46
C HIS A 300 5.48 4.48 -6.06
N GLY A 301 4.90 3.57 -5.30
CA GLY A 301 3.57 2.98 -5.49
C GLY A 301 3.26 2.02 -4.34
N THR A 302 2.37 1.05 -4.54
CA THR A 302 1.72 0.30 -3.44
C THR A 302 2.02 -1.19 -3.49
N ALA A 303 2.30 -1.78 -2.32
CA ALA A 303 2.44 -3.23 -2.14
C ALA A 303 1.14 -3.82 -1.59
N PHE A 304 0.67 -4.94 -2.17
CA PHE A 304 -0.57 -5.61 -1.73
C PHE A 304 -0.53 -7.11 -2.01
N GLU A 305 -1.27 -7.89 -1.21
CA GLU A 305 -1.45 -9.33 -1.43
C GLU A 305 -2.60 -9.57 -2.41
N VAL A 306 -2.48 -10.63 -3.21
CA VAL A 306 -3.52 -11.09 -4.14
C VAL A 306 -3.67 -12.60 -4.09
N ASP A 307 -4.82 -13.10 -4.53
CA ASP A 307 -4.99 -14.52 -4.81
C ASP A 307 -4.01 -14.97 -5.91
N PRO A 308 -3.35 -16.15 -5.77
CA PRO A 308 -2.40 -16.63 -6.77
C PRO A 308 -2.93 -16.68 -8.21
N SER A 309 -4.23 -16.90 -8.40
CA SER A 309 -4.86 -16.92 -9.73
C SER A 309 -4.81 -15.56 -10.44
N VAL A 310 -4.66 -14.45 -9.70
CA VAL A 310 -4.45 -13.11 -10.28
C VAL A 310 -3.09 -13.06 -10.96
N LEU A 311 -2.03 -13.52 -10.29
CA LEU A 311 -0.68 -13.56 -10.87
C LEU A 311 -0.57 -14.53 -12.04
N GLU A 312 -1.25 -15.68 -11.98
CA GLU A 312 -1.31 -16.61 -13.11
C GLU A 312 -1.84 -15.93 -14.38
N LYS A 313 -2.93 -15.16 -14.27
CA LYS A 313 -3.49 -14.39 -15.39
C LYS A 313 -2.53 -13.30 -15.87
N LEU A 314 -1.89 -12.58 -14.95
CA LEU A 314 -0.92 -11.53 -15.29
C LEU A 314 0.29 -12.10 -16.05
N ASN A 315 0.79 -13.27 -15.65
CA ASN A 315 1.89 -13.96 -16.34
C ASN A 315 1.50 -14.48 -17.74
N ALA A 316 0.20 -14.69 -18.00
CA ALA A 316 -0.29 -15.07 -19.31
C ALA A 316 -0.41 -13.89 -20.29
N VAL A 317 -0.22 -12.65 -19.84
CA VAL A 317 -0.27 -11.46 -20.71
C VAL A 317 0.95 -11.44 -21.64
N PRO A 318 0.76 -11.43 -22.98
CA PRO A 318 1.87 -11.36 -23.92
C PRO A 318 2.69 -10.08 -23.74
N SER A 319 4.00 -10.22 -23.84
CA SER A 319 4.96 -9.10 -23.88
C SER A 319 5.27 -8.79 -25.34
N ASN A 320 4.33 -8.16 -26.05
CA ASN A 320 4.53 -7.75 -27.45
C ASN A 320 5.24 -6.40 -27.53
#